data_AF-A0A327VRY9-F1
#
_entry.id   AF-A0A327VRY9-F1
#
_cell.length_a   1.000
_cell.length_b   1.000
_cell.length_c   1.000
_cell.angle_alpha   90.00
_cell.angle_beta   90.00
_cell.angle_gamma   90.00
#
_symmetry.space_group_name_H-M   'P 1'
#
loop_
_entity.id
_entity.type
_entity.pdbx_description
1 polymer ?
#
loop_
_entity_poly.entity_id
_entity_poly.type
_entity_poly.pdbx_seq_one_letter_code
_entity_poly.pdbx_strand_id
1 'polypeptide(L)'
;MKAGEAQQLQFNSLKEFFYEAGYVGKGKNSFIKKYNGGWDKFAFGMINYDPKQICYFSIFKRIDAVEDILQQVSDLYDLGIKVGKDSSTMAFGPGSLDGTHMETTLPEMQSESDILVTSELIKNFMIKTGFLMLERFNDLREWDKTMNGNDFWETDWRKPFNLYGQFDCKRLIIAYLSSNPDFEKIYQYSLKVREEVLKEFPGAKENVINGKNYLEYLHEVLCAIKPLY
;
A
#
# COMPACT_ATOMS: atom_id res chain seq x y z
N MET A 1 -10.65 -0.68 30.25
CA MET A 1 -9.72 -1.78 29.90
C MET A 1 -8.38 -1.16 29.52
N LYS A 2 -7.22 -1.77 29.80
CA LYS A 2 -5.95 -1.20 29.33
C LYS A 2 -5.77 -1.45 27.83
N ALA A 3 -5.11 -0.54 27.10
CA ALA A 3 -4.89 -0.69 25.66
C ALA A 3 -4.20 -2.01 25.27
N GLY A 4 -3.22 -2.46 26.06
CA GLY A 4 -2.54 -3.74 25.81
C GLY A 4 -3.42 -4.98 25.99
N GLU A 5 -4.39 -4.93 26.92
CA GLU A 5 -5.38 -6.00 27.11
C GLU A 5 -6.36 -6.03 25.94
N ALA A 6 -6.87 -4.86 25.55
CA ALA A 6 -7.76 -4.71 24.39
C ALA A 6 -7.11 -5.21 23.09
N GLN A 7 -5.85 -4.84 22.87
CA GLN A 7 -5.09 -5.28 21.71
C GLN A 7 -4.87 -6.81 21.69
N GLN A 8 -4.54 -7.41 22.84
CA GLN A 8 -4.35 -8.85 22.93
C GLN A 8 -5.65 -9.62 22.71
N LEU A 9 -6.76 -9.12 23.25
CA LEU A 9 -8.08 -9.69 23.05
C LEU A 9 -8.50 -9.61 21.57
N GLN A 10 -8.32 -8.45 20.94
CA GLN A 10 -8.56 -8.23 19.51
C GLN A 10 -7.68 -9.15 18.64
N PHE A 11 -6.42 -9.37 19.02
CA PHE A 11 -5.56 -10.31 18.30
C PHE A 11 -6.10 -11.74 18.39
N ASN A 12 -6.49 -12.17 19.59
CA ASN A 12 -6.99 -13.52 19.83
C ASN A 12 -8.31 -13.79 19.10
N SER A 13 -9.23 -12.81 19.07
CA SER A 13 -10.53 -12.94 18.39
C SER A 13 -10.43 -13.01 16.85
N LEU A 14 -9.35 -12.48 16.28
CA LEU A 14 -9.06 -12.50 14.85
C LEU A 14 -8.17 -13.68 14.42
N LYS A 15 -7.49 -14.34 15.37
CA LYS A 15 -6.42 -15.29 15.09
C LYS A 15 -6.86 -16.47 14.22
N GLU A 16 -7.92 -17.17 14.62
CA GLU A 16 -8.41 -18.35 13.91
C GLU A 16 -8.82 -18.01 12.48
N PHE A 17 -9.61 -16.94 12.31
CA PHE A 17 -10.03 -16.43 11.01
C PHE A 17 -8.86 -16.17 10.05
N PHE A 18 -7.80 -15.49 10.51
CA PHE A 18 -6.63 -15.23 9.67
C PHE A 18 -5.80 -16.51 9.42
N TYR A 19 -5.74 -17.43 10.37
CA TYR A 19 -5.01 -18.69 10.20
C TYR A 19 -5.68 -19.61 9.18
N GLU A 20 -7.01 -19.68 9.19
CA GLU A 20 -7.80 -20.38 8.17
C GLU A 20 -7.56 -19.80 6.77
N ALA A 21 -7.37 -18.48 6.66
CA ALA A 21 -6.99 -17.81 5.40
C ALA A 21 -5.51 -18.00 5.01
N GLY A 22 -4.72 -18.70 5.81
CA GLY A 22 -3.30 -19.01 5.57
C GLY A 22 -2.31 -17.94 6.05
N TYR A 23 -2.75 -16.99 6.88
CA TYR A 23 -1.86 -16.01 7.51
C TYR A 23 -1.26 -16.59 8.79
N VAL A 24 -0.10 -16.07 9.19
CA VAL A 24 0.54 -16.35 10.48
C VAL A 24 0.63 -15.08 11.32
N GLY A 25 0.58 -15.22 12.64
CA GLY A 25 0.72 -14.09 13.55
C GLY A 25 2.14 -13.51 13.51
N LYS A 26 2.27 -12.18 13.40
CA LYS A 26 3.53 -11.44 13.50
C LYS A 26 3.38 -10.36 14.57
N GLY A 27 4.07 -10.53 15.70
CA GLY A 27 3.94 -9.63 16.85
C GLY A 27 2.57 -9.72 17.53
N LYS A 28 2.08 -8.60 18.08
CA LYS A 28 0.82 -8.53 18.85
C LYS A 28 -0.35 -7.89 18.09
N ASN A 29 -0.15 -7.48 16.84
CA ASN A 29 -1.13 -6.69 16.10
C ASN A 29 -1.06 -6.84 14.57
N SER A 30 -0.44 -7.93 14.09
CA SER A 30 -0.43 -8.16 12.66
C SER A 30 -0.47 -9.64 12.30
N PHE A 31 -1.03 -9.91 11.13
CA PHE A 31 -1.06 -11.21 10.49
C PHE A 31 -0.41 -11.06 9.12
N ILE A 32 0.47 -11.99 8.75
CA ILE A 32 1.20 -11.96 7.48
C ILE A 32 1.05 -13.29 6.74
N LYS A 33 0.82 -13.23 5.43
CA LYS A 33 0.84 -14.38 4.53
C LYS A 33 1.91 -14.12 3.48
N LYS A 34 2.87 -15.04 3.37
CA LYS A 34 3.98 -14.93 2.43
C LYS A 34 3.71 -15.78 1.20
N TYR A 35 4.17 -15.31 0.05
CA TYR A 35 4.10 -16.00 -1.22
C TYR A 35 5.48 -16.00 -1.88
N ASN A 36 5.61 -16.71 -3.00
CA ASN A 36 6.77 -16.53 -3.85
C ASN A 36 6.66 -15.16 -4.54
N GLY A 37 7.58 -14.23 -4.25
CA GLY A 37 7.59 -12.88 -4.83
C GLY A 37 6.77 -11.83 -4.07
N GLY A 38 6.42 -12.06 -2.80
CA GLY A 38 5.83 -11.01 -1.97
C GLY A 38 5.13 -11.48 -0.70
N TRP A 39 4.29 -10.60 -0.16
CA TRP A 39 3.47 -10.90 1.02
C TRP A 39 2.21 -10.03 1.09
N ASP A 40 1.22 -10.55 1.82
CA ASP A 40 0.05 -9.81 2.31
C ASP A 40 0.18 -9.63 3.82
N LYS A 41 -0.19 -8.46 4.33
CA LYS A 41 -0.18 -8.19 5.76
C LYS A 41 -1.44 -7.43 6.16
N PHE A 42 -2.13 -7.97 7.15
CA PHE A 42 -3.10 -7.21 7.93
C PHE A 42 -2.41 -6.67 9.18
N ALA A 43 -2.57 -5.38 9.47
CA ALA A 43 -2.11 -4.80 10.72
C ALA A 43 -3.21 -3.93 11.33
N PHE A 44 -3.30 -3.94 12.65
CA PHE A 44 -4.21 -3.08 13.39
C PHE A 44 -3.48 -2.36 14.51
N GLY A 45 -4.09 -1.32 15.05
CA GLY A 45 -3.59 -0.57 16.19
C GLY A 45 -4.74 -0.09 17.05
N MET A 46 -4.39 0.36 18.25
CA MET A 46 -5.33 0.89 19.22
C MET A 46 -4.93 2.32 19.57
N ILE A 47 -5.87 3.25 19.50
CA ILE A 47 -5.75 4.58 20.12
C ILE A 47 -6.40 4.48 21.50
N ASN A 48 -5.67 4.89 22.54
CA ASN A 48 -6.14 4.81 23.91
C ASN A 48 -6.62 6.17 24.40
N TYR A 49 -7.90 6.26 24.76
CA TYR A 49 -8.55 7.41 25.38
C TYR A 49 -9.24 6.96 26.67
N ASP A 50 -8.48 6.56 27.69
CA ASP A 50 -8.99 5.99 28.94
C ASP A 50 -10.28 6.68 29.44
N PRO A 51 -11.43 5.97 29.51
CA PRO A 51 -11.61 4.50 29.47
C PRO A 51 -11.84 3.87 28.09
N LYS A 52 -11.87 4.65 27.00
CA LYS A 52 -12.22 4.26 25.64
C LYS A 52 -11.01 3.82 24.81
N GLN A 53 -11.24 2.91 23.87
CA GLN A 53 -10.26 2.45 22.90
C GLN A 53 -10.85 2.55 21.50
N ILE A 54 -10.03 2.94 20.52
CA ILE A 54 -10.43 2.99 19.11
C ILE A 54 -9.48 2.09 18.32
N CYS A 55 -10.04 1.11 17.61
CA CYS A 55 -9.26 0.26 16.71
C CYS A 55 -9.17 0.91 15.33
N TYR A 56 -7.99 0.90 14.73
CA TYR A 56 -7.79 1.20 13.32
C TYR A 56 -7.04 0.04 12.69
N PHE A 57 -7.23 -0.18 11.40
CA PHE A 57 -6.49 -1.22 10.69
C PHE A 57 -6.19 -0.84 9.25
N SER A 58 -5.17 -1.49 8.71
CA SER A 58 -4.76 -1.36 7.32
C SER A 58 -4.29 -2.71 6.80
N ILE A 59 -4.50 -2.89 5.51
CA ILE A 59 -4.06 -4.03 4.74
C ILE A 59 -2.94 -3.55 3.83
N PHE A 60 -1.89 -4.33 3.77
CA PHE A 60 -0.70 -4.06 3.00
C PHE A 60 -0.40 -5.22 2.07
N LYS A 61 0.09 -4.92 0.88
CA LYS A 61 0.64 -5.90 -0.06
C LYS A 61 2.04 -5.47 -0.47
N ARG A 62 2.96 -6.42 -0.56
CA ARG A 62 4.27 -6.25 -1.19
C ARG A 62 4.36 -7.14 -2.41
N ILE A 63 4.84 -6.56 -3.52
CA ILE A 63 5.33 -7.28 -4.69
C ILE A 63 6.84 -7.08 -4.73
N ASP A 64 7.61 -8.16 -4.52
CA ASP A 64 9.06 -8.08 -4.38
C ASP A 64 9.70 -7.43 -5.61
N ALA A 65 9.29 -7.84 -6.82
CA ALA A 65 9.82 -7.26 -8.06
C ALA A 65 9.66 -5.73 -8.14
N VAL A 66 8.55 -5.18 -7.64
CA VAL A 66 8.32 -3.72 -7.66
C VAL A 66 9.23 -3.01 -6.68
N GLU A 67 9.29 -3.52 -5.45
CA GLU A 67 10.11 -2.91 -4.40
C GLU A 67 11.62 -3.08 -4.66
N ASP A 68 12.03 -4.21 -5.25
CA ASP A 68 13.43 -4.52 -5.54
C ASP A 68 13.97 -3.66 -6.70
N ILE A 69 13.16 -3.40 -7.73
CA ILE A 69 13.54 -2.44 -8.80
C ILE A 69 13.66 -1.04 -8.21
N LEU A 70 12.72 -0.62 -7.36
CA LEU A 70 12.78 0.68 -6.70
C LEU A 70 14.05 0.82 -5.84
N GLN A 71 14.44 -0.23 -5.13
CA GLN A 71 15.70 -0.26 -4.37
C GLN A 71 16.92 -0.17 -5.29
N GLN A 72 16.95 -0.93 -6.39
CA GLN A 72 18.06 -0.89 -7.36
C GLN A 72 18.29 0.51 -7.92
N VAL A 73 17.22 1.21 -8.31
CA VAL A 73 17.31 2.60 -8.78
C VAL A 73 17.86 3.51 -7.68
N SER A 74 17.40 3.32 -6.43
CA SER A 74 17.91 4.11 -5.32
C SER A 74 19.38 3.87 -5.02
N ASP A 75 19.86 2.63 -5.14
CA ASP A 75 21.24 2.26 -4.85
C ASP A 75 22.20 2.75 -5.95
N LEU A 76 21.78 2.66 -7.22
CA LEU A 76 22.60 3.07 -8.37
C LEU A 76 22.86 4.58 -8.42
N TYR A 77 21.88 5.38 -8.01
CA TYR A 77 21.92 6.85 -8.15
C TYR A 77 21.89 7.60 -6.80
N ASP A 78 22.10 6.90 -5.69
CA ASP A 78 22.13 7.44 -4.32
C ASP A 78 20.95 8.35 -3.98
N LEU A 79 19.73 7.86 -4.26
CA LEU A 79 18.51 8.66 -4.15
C LEU A 79 18.01 8.80 -2.70
N GLY A 80 18.64 8.11 -1.75
CA GLY A 80 18.23 8.11 -0.35
C GLY A 80 16.88 7.42 -0.08
N ILE A 81 16.30 6.72 -1.07
CA ILE A 81 15.09 5.90 -0.87
C ILE A 81 15.51 4.60 -0.18
N LYS A 82 14.95 4.37 1.01
CA LYS A 82 15.19 3.15 1.77
C LYS A 82 14.01 2.20 1.63
N VAL A 83 14.11 1.23 0.73
CA VAL A 83 13.14 0.15 0.58
C VAL A 83 13.59 -1.05 1.40
N GLY A 84 13.00 -1.19 2.58
CA GLY A 84 13.28 -2.34 3.45
C GLY A 84 12.52 -3.59 3.01
N LYS A 85 12.91 -4.74 3.58
CA LYS A 85 12.19 -6.02 3.47
C LYS A 85 10.72 -5.97 3.94
N ASP A 86 10.40 -4.99 4.77
CA ASP A 86 9.05 -4.75 5.31
C ASP A 86 8.33 -3.59 4.59
N SER A 87 8.92 -3.00 3.53
CA SER A 87 8.25 -2.01 2.68
C SER A 87 7.10 -2.64 1.90
N SER A 88 6.00 -1.90 1.80
CA SER A 88 4.78 -2.31 1.10
C SER A 88 4.72 -1.65 -0.27
N THR A 89 4.18 -2.36 -1.25
CA THR A 89 3.81 -1.81 -2.57
C THR A 89 2.47 -1.12 -2.51
N MET A 90 1.54 -1.62 -1.70
CA MET A 90 0.22 -1.03 -1.53
C MET A 90 -0.20 -1.01 -0.07
N ALA A 91 -0.98 0.01 0.28
CA ALA A 91 -1.81 0.02 1.48
C ALA A 91 -3.26 0.40 1.15
N PHE A 92 -4.20 -0.19 1.88
CA PHE A 92 -5.61 0.18 1.83
C PHE A 92 -6.31 -0.18 3.15
N GLY A 93 -7.48 0.39 3.37
CA GLY A 93 -8.29 0.17 4.57
C GLY A 93 -9.73 0.57 4.30
N PRO A 94 -10.63 0.54 5.30
CA PRO A 94 -12.04 0.80 5.04
C PRO A 94 -12.29 2.19 4.48
N GLY A 95 -11.46 3.17 4.82
CA GLY A 95 -11.71 4.56 4.48
C GLY A 95 -11.00 5.00 3.19
N SER A 96 -10.21 4.11 2.59
CA SER A 96 -9.81 4.30 1.20
C SER A 96 -10.96 4.02 0.24
N LEU A 97 -11.98 3.24 0.65
CA LEU A 97 -13.11 2.86 -0.19
C LEU A 97 -14.25 3.88 -0.21
N ASP A 98 -14.43 4.65 0.86
CA ASP A 98 -15.43 5.72 0.95
C ASP A 98 -14.83 7.11 0.65
N GLY A 99 -13.55 7.17 0.30
CA GLY A 99 -12.81 8.40 0.00
C GLY A 99 -12.53 9.28 1.24
N THR A 100 -12.81 8.78 2.45
CA THR A 100 -12.77 9.58 3.68
C THR A 100 -11.43 9.59 4.39
N HIS A 101 -10.51 8.63 4.16
CA HIS A 101 -9.08 8.56 4.53
C HIS A 101 -8.65 7.09 4.68
N MET A 102 -7.39 6.70 4.39
CA MET A 102 -6.98 5.27 4.37
C MET A 102 -7.18 4.49 5.68
N GLU A 103 -7.13 5.17 6.82
CA GLU A 103 -7.37 4.58 8.14
C GLU A 103 -8.77 4.97 8.59
N THR A 104 -9.70 4.00 8.64
CA THR A 104 -10.96 4.23 9.37
C THR A 104 -10.78 3.74 10.78
N THR A 105 -11.10 4.63 11.70
CA THR A 105 -11.36 4.28 13.09
C THR A 105 -12.65 3.47 13.14
N LEU A 106 -12.59 2.27 13.70
CA LEU A 106 -13.75 1.49 14.09
C LEU A 106 -14.49 2.17 15.26
N PRO A 107 -15.75 1.77 15.54
CA PRO A 107 -16.48 2.29 16.70
C PRO A 107 -15.68 2.23 18.00
N GLU A 108 -15.92 3.19 18.89
CA GLU A 108 -15.31 3.21 20.22
C GLU A 108 -15.65 1.92 20.98
N MET A 109 -14.66 1.39 21.70
CA MET A 109 -14.77 0.21 22.53
C MET A 109 -14.52 0.58 23.99
N GLN A 110 -15.30 -0.01 24.90
CA GLN A 110 -15.13 0.15 26.35
C GLN A 110 -15.14 -1.20 27.08
N SER A 111 -15.63 -2.24 26.43
CA SER A 111 -15.80 -3.59 26.96
C SER A 111 -15.21 -4.67 26.05
N GLU A 112 -15.10 -5.89 26.59
CA GLU A 112 -14.74 -7.08 25.79
C GLU A 112 -15.78 -7.37 24.70
N SER A 113 -17.07 -7.13 24.98
CA SER A 113 -18.13 -7.29 23.98
C SER A 113 -17.94 -6.35 22.79
N ASP A 114 -17.52 -5.10 23.03
CA ASP A 114 -17.27 -4.15 21.95
C ASP A 114 -16.10 -4.60 21.06
N ILE A 115 -15.06 -5.19 21.67
CA ILE A 115 -13.92 -5.77 20.94
C ILE A 115 -14.36 -6.93 20.05
N LEU A 116 -15.28 -7.78 20.52
CA LEU A 116 -15.81 -8.86 19.69
C LEU A 116 -16.63 -8.31 18.51
N VAL A 117 -17.44 -7.27 18.73
CA VAL A 117 -18.19 -6.59 17.67
C VAL A 117 -17.23 -5.99 16.62
N THR A 118 -16.20 -5.27 17.03
CA THR A 118 -15.22 -4.69 16.09
C THR A 118 -14.41 -5.77 15.38
N SER A 119 -14.12 -6.89 16.04
CA SER A 119 -13.52 -8.07 15.40
C SER A 119 -14.38 -8.61 14.26
N GLU A 120 -15.70 -8.72 14.46
CA GLU A 120 -16.61 -9.16 13.41
C GLU A 120 -16.73 -8.13 12.28
N LEU A 121 -16.65 -6.82 12.56
CA LEU A 121 -16.58 -5.80 11.51
C LEU A 121 -15.33 -5.98 10.64
N ILE A 122 -14.17 -6.24 11.26
CA ILE A 122 -12.92 -6.53 10.55
C ILE A 122 -13.06 -7.78 9.69
N LYS A 123 -13.56 -8.90 10.24
CA LYS A 123 -13.74 -10.14 9.49
C LYS A 123 -14.66 -9.95 8.28
N ASN A 124 -15.79 -9.27 8.48
CA ASN A 124 -16.72 -8.95 7.42
C ASN A 124 -16.09 -8.08 6.32
N PHE A 125 -15.29 -7.08 6.70
CA PHE A 125 -14.56 -6.27 5.74
C PHE A 125 -13.55 -7.11 4.94
N MET A 126 -12.79 -7.98 5.61
CA MET A 126 -11.83 -8.86 4.95
C MET A 126 -12.52 -9.79 3.94
N ILE A 127 -13.65 -10.40 4.30
CA ILE A 127 -14.41 -11.28 3.40
C ILE A 127 -14.98 -10.50 2.20
N LYS A 128 -15.64 -9.38 2.45
CA LYS A 128 -16.36 -8.63 1.41
C LYS A 128 -15.47 -7.78 0.53
N THR A 129 -14.27 -7.44 0.98
CA THR A 129 -13.41 -6.50 0.26
C THR A 129 -11.93 -6.83 0.38
N GLY A 130 -11.41 -7.01 1.59
CA GLY A 130 -9.97 -7.18 1.81
C GLY A 130 -9.34 -8.29 0.99
N PHE A 131 -9.84 -9.52 1.12
CA PHE A 131 -9.32 -10.68 0.39
C PHE A 131 -9.57 -10.58 -1.12
N LEU A 132 -10.73 -10.07 -1.55
CA LEU A 132 -11.03 -9.89 -2.97
C LEU A 132 -10.07 -8.89 -3.64
N MET A 133 -9.76 -7.78 -2.97
CA MET A 133 -8.77 -6.82 -3.46
C MET A 133 -7.36 -7.44 -3.50
N LEU A 134 -6.95 -8.13 -2.44
CA LEU A 134 -5.64 -8.79 -2.41
C LEU A 134 -5.49 -9.84 -3.51
N GLU A 135 -6.54 -10.63 -3.78
CA GLU A 135 -6.56 -11.64 -4.84
C GLU A 135 -6.49 -11.00 -6.23
N ARG A 136 -7.33 -9.99 -6.48
CA ARG A 136 -7.31 -9.23 -7.73
C ARG A 136 -5.92 -8.67 -8.04
N PHE A 137 -5.26 -8.13 -7.02
CA PHE A 137 -3.94 -7.52 -7.11
C PHE A 137 -2.78 -8.54 -7.01
N ASN A 138 -3.04 -9.83 -7.21
CA ASN A 138 -1.99 -10.78 -7.54
C ASN A 138 -1.56 -10.70 -9.01
N ASP A 139 -2.37 -10.10 -9.89
CA ASP A 139 -2.03 -9.83 -11.30
C ASP A 139 -1.64 -8.36 -11.48
N LEU A 140 -0.38 -8.08 -11.85
CA LEU A 140 0.10 -6.71 -12.05
C LEU A 140 -0.70 -5.94 -13.12
N ARG A 141 -1.28 -6.63 -14.11
CA ARG A 141 -2.12 -6.00 -15.13
C ARG A 141 -3.39 -5.38 -14.55
N GLU A 142 -3.91 -5.94 -13.45
CA GLU A 142 -5.06 -5.35 -12.74
C GLU A 142 -4.69 -4.09 -11.96
N TRP A 143 -3.45 -4.00 -11.45
CA TRP A 143 -2.94 -2.75 -10.87
C TRP A 143 -2.81 -1.68 -11.93
N ASP A 144 -2.13 -2.03 -13.02
CA ASP A 144 -1.87 -1.14 -14.14
C ASP A 144 -3.20 -0.62 -14.73
N LYS A 145 -4.14 -1.50 -15.04
CA LYS A 145 -5.48 -1.12 -15.51
C LYS A 145 -6.21 -0.18 -14.54
N THR A 146 -6.06 -0.39 -13.24
CA THR A 146 -6.77 0.41 -12.23
C THR A 146 -6.22 1.84 -12.13
N MET A 147 -4.91 2.02 -12.30
CA MET A 147 -4.26 3.33 -12.13
C MET A 147 -3.95 4.04 -13.45
N ASN A 148 -3.62 3.28 -14.49
CA ASN A 148 -3.18 3.75 -15.80
C ASN A 148 -4.18 3.42 -16.92
N GLY A 149 -5.36 2.89 -16.58
CA GLY A 149 -6.43 2.66 -17.55
C GLY A 149 -7.10 3.95 -18.02
N ASN A 150 -8.35 3.83 -18.51
CA ASN A 150 -9.10 4.97 -19.05
C ASN A 150 -9.24 6.11 -18.02
N ASP A 151 -9.51 5.76 -16.76
CA ASP A 151 -9.54 6.71 -15.65
C ASP A 151 -8.15 6.80 -15.02
N PHE A 152 -7.25 7.48 -15.72
CA PHE A 152 -5.85 7.64 -15.31
C PHE A 152 -5.72 8.39 -13.98
N TRP A 153 -4.87 7.90 -13.08
CA TRP A 153 -4.62 8.50 -11.78
C TRP A 153 -3.45 9.49 -11.84
N GLU A 154 -3.73 10.75 -11.52
CA GLU A 154 -2.70 11.79 -11.32
C GLU A 154 -2.01 11.62 -9.95
N THR A 155 -2.73 11.08 -8.98
CA THR A 155 -2.25 10.77 -7.62
C THR A 155 -3.02 9.57 -7.06
N ASP A 156 -2.41 8.86 -6.11
CA ASP A 156 -3.05 7.83 -5.30
C ASP A 156 -3.78 8.38 -4.06
N TRP A 157 -3.80 9.70 -3.87
CA TRP A 157 -4.58 10.33 -2.81
C TRP A 157 -6.09 10.12 -3.01
N ARG A 158 -6.78 9.68 -1.95
CA ARG A 158 -8.22 9.36 -1.94
C ARG A 158 -8.63 8.35 -3.02
N LYS A 159 -7.70 7.50 -3.44
CA LYS A 159 -7.99 6.36 -4.30
C LYS A 159 -8.30 5.11 -3.45
N PRO A 160 -8.93 4.07 -4.02
CA PRO A 160 -9.28 2.84 -3.30
C PRO A 160 -8.11 2.16 -2.58
N PHE A 161 -6.89 2.43 -3.02
CA PHE A 161 -5.64 2.06 -2.39
C PHE A 161 -4.56 3.08 -2.74
N ASN A 162 -3.45 3.09 -2.01
CA ASN A 162 -2.27 3.87 -2.36
C ASN A 162 -1.04 2.99 -2.60
N LEU A 163 -0.02 3.54 -3.26
CA LEU A 163 1.26 2.85 -3.51
C LEU A 163 2.27 3.01 -2.36
N TYR A 164 1.81 3.43 -1.18
CA TYR A 164 2.60 3.59 0.04
C TYR A 164 3.93 4.35 -0.18
N GLY A 165 3.83 5.51 -0.83
CA GLY A 165 4.97 6.38 -1.18
C GLY A 165 5.58 6.06 -2.55
N GLN A 166 6.28 7.05 -3.12
CA GLN A 166 6.89 6.95 -4.47
C GLN A 166 5.89 6.54 -5.56
N PHE A 167 4.67 7.10 -5.53
CA PHE A 167 3.57 6.76 -6.46
C PHE A 167 4.02 6.72 -7.92
N ASP A 168 4.67 7.77 -8.41
CA ASP A 168 5.12 7.83 -9.81
C ASP A 168 6.20 6.80 -10.16
N CYS A 169 7.07 6.43 -9.22
CA CYS A 169 8.05 5.39 -9.50
C CYS A 169 7.37 4.02 -9.55
N LYS A 170 6.56 3.69 -8.54
CA LYS A 170 5.90 2.38 -8.46
C LYS A 170 4.90 2.16 -9.58
N ARG A 171 4.13 3.19 -9.99
CA ARG A 171 3.20 3.07 -11.13
C ARG A 171 3.94 2.74 -12.43
N LEU A 172 5.14 3.30 -12.64
CA LEU A 172 5.92 3.09 -13.86
C LEU A 172 6.53 1.70 -13.87
N ILE A 173 7.05 1.25 -12.73
CA ILE A 173 7.51 -0.14 -12.58
C ILE A 173 6.35 -1.10 -12.87
N ILE A 174 5.17 -0.86 -12.28
CA ILE A 174 3.97 -1.70 -12.51
C ILE A 174 3.55 -1.69 -13.99
N ALA A 175 3.45 -0.53 -14.63
CA ALA A 175 3.09 -0.41 -16.05
C ALA A 175 4.09 -1.15 -16.95
N TYR A 176 5.39 -0.99 -16.69
CA TYR A 176 6.45 -1.65 -17.44
C TYR A 176 6.40 -3.17 -17.29
N LEU A 177 6.37 -3.65 -16.04
CA LEU A 177 6.35 -5.08 -15.76
C LEU A 177 5.09 -5.76 -16.31
N SER A 178 3.97 -5.02 -16.40
CA SER A 178 2.70 -5.49 -16.97
C SER A 178 2.66 -5.47 -18.50
N SER A 179 3.74 -5.03 -19.16
CA SER A 179 3.81 -4.84 -20.61
C SER A 179 2.70 -3.94 -21.15
N ASN A 180 2.42 -2.85 -20.43
CA ASN A 180 1.44 -1.87 -20.88
C ASN A 180 1.92 -1.22 -22.20
N PRO A 181 1.16 -1.32 -23.31
CA PRO A 181 1.57 -0.76 -24.60
C PRO A 181 1.69 0.77 -24.60
N ASP A 182 1.06 1.44 -23.64
CA ASP A 182 1.10 2.89 -23.45
C ASP A 182 2.15 3.31 -22.40
N PHE A 183 3.07 2.42 -21.98
CA PHE A 183 4.11 2.71 -20.98
C PHE A 183 4.82 4.05 -21.22
N GLU A 184 5.28 4.30 -22.45
CA GLU A 184 6.00 5.52 -22.79
C GLU A 184 5.13 6.78 -22.60
N LYS A 185 3.83 6.70 -22.89
CA LYS A 185 2.90 7.82 -22.64
C LYS A 185 2.74 8.08 -21.14
N ILE A 186 2.65 7.02 -20.33
CA ILE A 186 2.54 7.12 -18.87
C ILE A 186 3.80 7.78 -18.31
N TYR A 187 4.98 7.36 -18.78
CA TYR A 187 6.27 7.94 -18.40
C TYR A 187 6.35 9.43 -18.73
N GLN A 188 6.06 9.81 -19.98
CA GLN A 188 6.08 11.21 -20.40
C GLN A 188 5.07 12.07 -19.61
N TYR A 189 3.90 11.52 -19.29
CA TYR A 189 2.93 12.20 -18.44
C TYR A 189 3.49 12.43 -17.02
N SER A 190 4.07 11.40 -16.39
CA SER A 190 4.65 11.52 -15.04
C SER A 190 5.79 12.56 -15.00
N LEU A 191 6.63 12.63 -16.03
CA LEU A 191 7.63 13.71 -16.16
C LEU A 191 6.97 15.09 -16.23
N LYS A 192 5.96 15.24 -17.10
CA LYS A 192 5.25 16.51 -17.29
C LYS A 192 4.65 17.04 -15.99
N VAL A 193 3.97 16.19 -15.21
CA VAL A 193 3.39 16.59 -13.91
C VAL A 193 4.47 17.11 -12.96
N ARG A 194 5.64 16.45 -12.91
CA ARG A 194 6.76 16.91 -12.06
C ARG A 194 7.33 18.24 -12.54
N GLU A 195 7.42 18.45 -13.85
CA GLU A 195 7.83 19.74 -14.41
C GLU A 195 6.85 20.87 -14.11
N GLU A 196 5.55 20.60 -14.16
CA GLU A 196 4.52 21.60 -13.84
C GLU A 196 4.59 21.99 -12.35
N VAL A 197 4.75 21.02 -11.44
CA VAL A 197 4.96 21.30 -10.01
C VAL A 197 6.23 22.13 -9.79
N LEU A 198 7.33 21.87 -10.49
CA LEU A 198 8.56 22.67 -10.39
C LEU A 198 8.38 24.11 -10.88
N LYS A 199 7.54 24.32 -11.91
CA LYS A 199 7.22 25.66 -12.44
C LYS A 199 6.35 26.45 -11.46
N GLU A 200 5.35 25.81 -10.86
CA GLU A 200 4.45 26.43 -9.89
C GLU A 200 5.17 26.74 -8.56
N PHE A 201 6.14 25.90 -8.19
CA PHE A 201 6.92 26.03 -6.97
C PHE A 201 8.42 26.08 -7.29
N PRO A 202 8.95 27.19 -7.85
CA PRO A 202 10.36 27.28 -8.27
C PRO A 202 11.36 27.26 -7.10
N GLY A 203 10.88 27.43 -5.86
CA GLY A 203 11.63 27.20 -4.62
C GLY A 203 11.31 25.85 -3.96
N ALA A 204 10.67 24.93 -4.68
CA ALA A 204 10.39 23.59 -4.19
C ALA A 204 11.69 22.94 -3.74
N LYS A 205 11.62 22.30 -2.57
CA LYS A 205 12.75 21.61 -1.95
C LYS A 205 13.35 20.60 -2.93
N GLU A 206 14.64 20.33 -2.75
CA GLU A 206 15.46 19.30 -3.43
C GLU A 206 14.68 18.02 -3.80
N ASN A 207 13.75 17.61 -2.93
CA ASN A 207 12.81 16.50 -3.14
C ASN A 207 11.99 16.53 -4.45
N VAL A 208 11.62 17.70 -4.99
CA VAL A 208 10.83 17.78 -6.25
C VAL A 208 11.75 17.69 -7.47
N ILE A 209 12.94 18.30 -7.42
CA ILE A 209 13.98 18.17 -8.45
C ILE A 209 14.43 16.70 -8.54
N ASN A 210 14.71 16.10 -7.39
CA ASN A 210 15.02 14.69 -7.27
C ASN A 210 13.90 13.82 -7.85
N GLY A 211 12.63 14.19 -7.64
CA GLY A 211 11.48 13.48 -8.20
C GLY A 211 11.49 13.34 -9.72
N LYS A 212 11.97 14.32 -10.50
CA LYS A 212 12.11 14.18 -11.96
C LYS A 212 13.26 13.23 -12.32
N ASN A 213 14.44 13.46 -11.75
CA ASN A 213 15.62 12.62 -11.98
C ASN A 213 15.33 11.15 -11.64
N TYR A 214 14.53 10.89 -10.60
CA TYR A 214 14.13 9.54 -10.21
C TYR A 214 13.38 8.81 -11.34
N LEU A 215 12.51 9.52 -12.06
CA LEU A 215 11.74 8.92 -13.16
C LEU A 215 12.65 8.64 -14.37
N GLU A 216 13.60 9.53 -14.67
CA GLU A 216 14.58 9.34 -15.73
C GLU A 216 15.50 8.14 -15.43
N TYR A 217 16.08 8.07 -14.24
CA TYR A 217 16.91 6.93 -13.81
C TYR A 217 16.11 5.62 -13.76
N LEU A 218 14.85 5.69 -13.32
CA LEU A 218 13.98 4.53 -13.35
C LEU A 218 13.74 4.04 -14.78
N HIS A 219 13.48 4.94 -15.74
CA HIS A 219 13.28 4.56 -17.14
C HIS A 219 14.51 3.85 -17.70
N GLU A 220 15.72 4.36 -17.42
CA GLU A 220 16.99 3.70 -17.82
C GLU A 220 17.09 2.27 -17.28
N VAL A 221 16.80 2.07 -15.99
CA VAL A 221 16.83 0.73 -15.35
C VAL A 221 15.75 -0.17 -15.94
N LEU A 222 14.53 0.34 -16.16
CA LEU A 222 13.44 -0.43 -16.74
C LEU A 222 13.76 -0.87 -18.17
N CYS A 223 14.36 -0.02 -19.00
CA CYS A 223 14.80 -0.38 -20.34
C CYS A 223 15.88 -1.48 -20.38
N ALA A 224 16.62 -1.68 -19.28
CA ALA A 224 17.66 -2.70 -19.18
C ALA A 224 17.14 -4.08 -18.73
N ILE A 225 15.90 -4.19 -18.27
CA ILE A 225 15.29 -5.45 -17.81
C ILE A 225 14.23 -5.94 -18.79
N LYS A 226 13.86 -7.21 -18.71
CA LYS A 226 12.74 -7.77 -19.49
C LYS A 226 11.42 -7.62 -18.71
N PRO A 227 10.32 -7.19 -19.35
CA PRO A 227 8.99 -7.23 -18.72
C PRO A 227 8.61 -8.64 -18.25
N LEU A 228 7.70 -8.74 -17.27
CA LEU A 228 7.23 -10.03 -16.76
C LEU A 228 6.18 -10.69 -17.67
N TYR A 229 5.37 -9.89 -18.37
CA TYR A 229 4.27 -10.35 -19.23
C TYR A 229 4.54 -10.11 -20.71
#